data_AF-A0A7V1LU57-F1
#
_entry.id   AF-A0A7V1LU57-F1
#
_cell.length_a   1.000
_cell.length_b   1.000
_cell.length_c   1.000
_cell.angle_alpha   90.00
_cell.angle_beta   90.00
_cell.angle_gamma   90.00
#
_symmetry.space_group_name_H-M   'P 1'
#
loop_
_entity.id
_entity.type
_entity.pdbx_description
1 polymer ?
#
loop_
_entity_poly.entity_id
_entity_poly.type
_entity_poly.pdbx_seq_one_letter_code
_entity_poly.pdbx_strand_id
1 'polypeptide(L)'
;MNNPLLIFPKPTKQLPRITSKIVPPAFFGPSKDIQKGRFEKKISNLDISITNEKIRLSQSVVGLEPERLLVFEIKGELVDFYKAVEKTEGMEFLGETFIGEDEPDEDFVYKKYVNKEEIVDDVKKIPKRLFLTINNLVALNELKRYWDNYEKGFSFKHGTAKFRMLFEQLNDIRYYSVRDRYEDTGILEYFKERLELKEEEIFFEIELTFRNSDDYLSKVYAHIKDLIEFNGGALIETSYTIIREIRY
;
A
#
# COMPACT_ATOMS: atom_id res chain seq x y z
N MET A 1 -19.53 7.54 18.51
CA MET A 1 -18.04 7.62 18.57
C MET A 1 -17.58 7.71 17.14
N ASN A 2 -16.84 8.77 16.80
CA ASN A 2 -16.39 9.04 15.43
C ASN A 2 -15.16 8.16 15.14
N ASN A 3 -15.34 7.04 14.45
CA ASN A 3 -14.27 6.15 14.02
C ASN A 3 -14.07 6.35 12.51
N PRO A 4 -13.10 7.17 12.08
CA PRO A 4 -12.86 7.39 10.65
C PRO A 4 -12.49 6.06 9.96
N LEU A 5 -13.03 5.85 8.76
CA LEU A 5 -12.85 4.62 7.97
C LEU A 5 -11.54 4.63 7.18
N LEU A 6 -10.84 5.77 7.17
CA LEU A 6 -9.43 5.84 6.88
C LEU A 6 -8.66 5.87 8.20
N ILE A 7 -8.52 4.69 8.81
CA ILE A 7 -7.51 4.49 9.85
C ILE A 7 -6.18 4.35 9.11
N PHE A 8 -5.50 5.47 8.92
CA PHE A 8 -4.06 5.39 8.65
C PHE A 8 -3.42 4.59 9.79
N PRO A 9 -2.53 3.63 9.49
CA PRO A 9 -1.80 2.95 10.55
C PRO A 9 -1.19 4.02 11.43
N LYS A 10 -1.43 3.93 12.76
CA LYS A 10 -0.78 4.84 13.70
C LYS A 10 0.72 4.73 13.42
N PRO A 11 1.44 5.84 13.19
CA PRO A 11 2.86 5.78 12.91
C PRO A 11 3.53 5.01 14.04
N THR A 12 3.93 3.77 13.74
CA THR A 12 4.61 2.94 14.71
C THR A 12 5.91 3.67 14.99
N LYS A 13 6.23 3.93 16.27
CA LYS A 13 7.54 4.46 16.62
C LYS A 13 8.57 3.61 15.91
N GLN A 14 9.41 4.26 15.09
CA GLN A 14 10.59 3.65 14.48
C GLN A 14 11.21 2.69 15.49
N LEU A 15 11.35 1.42 15.11
CA LEU A 15 12.05 0.47 15.95
C LEU A 15 13.40 1.10 16.31
N PRO A 16 13.79 1.13 17.59
CA PRO A 16 15.03 1.74 18.01
C PRO A 16 16.17 1.14 17.19
N ARG A 17 17.00 2.02 16.64
CA ARG A 17 18.17 1.64 15.86
C ARG A 17 19.00 0.68 16.72
N ILE A 18 19.09 -0.59 16.32
CA ILE A 18 19.83 -1.60 17.08
C ILE A 18 21.31 -1.19 17.06
N THR A 19 21.81 -0.70 18.19
CA THR A 19 23.22 -0.29 18.40
C THR A 19 24.11 -1.44 18.88
N SER A 20 23.69 -2.69 18.67
CA SER A 20 24.45 -3.86 19.07
C SER A 20 25.78 -3.96 18.31
N LYS A 21 26.86 -4.23 19.04
CA LYS A 21 28.21 -4.52 18.49
C LYS A 21 28.33 -5.92 17.88
N ILE A 22 27.28 -6.74 17.94
CA ILE A 22 27.22 -8.02 17.25
C ILE A 22 26.81 -7.72 15.81
N VAL A 23 27.60 -8.14 14.83
CA VAL A 23 27.22 -8.07 13.42
C VAL A 23 25.93 -8.87 13.27
N PRO A 24 24.77 -8.22 13.06
CA PRO A 24 23.52 -8.96 12.90
C PRO A 24 23.64 -9.84 11.66
N PRO A 25 23.01 -11.03 11.63
CA PRO A 25 23.00 -11.85 10.44
C PRO A 25 22.43 -11.02 9.27
N ALA A 26 23.08 -11.08 8.13
CA ALA A 26 22.68 -10.33 6.95
C ALA A 26 21.40 -10.94 6.39
N PHE A 27 20.46 -10.09 6.00
CA PHE A 27 19.22 -10.50 5.35
C PHE A 27 19.49 -10.79 3.88
N PHE A 28 19.01 -11.93 3.39
CA PHE A 28 19.06 -12.32 1.99
C PHE A 28 17.64 -12.54 1.50
N GLY A 29 17.30 -11.81 0.44
CA GLY A 29 16.08 -12.00 -0.32
C GLY A 29 16.31 -12.84 -1.58
N PRO A 30 15.25 -13.11 -2.35
CA PRO A 30 15.32 -13.84 -3.61
C PRO A 30 16.31 -13.19 -4.57
N SER A 31 16.87 -14.00 -5.47
CA SER A 31 17.74 -13.49 -6.52
C SER A 31 17.00 -12.51 -7.43
N LYS A 32 17.76 -11.65 -8.10
CA LYS A 32 17.20 -10.69 -9.06
C LYS A 32 16.38 -11.37 -10.15
N ASP A 33 16.82 -12.52 -10.65
CA ASP A 33 16.12 -13.28 -11.69
C ASP A 33 14.79 -13.84 -11.19
N ILE A 34 14.74 -14.30 -9.94
CA ILE A 34 13.50 -14.71 -9.28
C ILE A 34 12.56 -13.51 -9.17
N GLN A 35 13.05 -12.37 -8.69
CA GLN A 35 12.23 -11.16 -8.57
C GLN A 35 11.71 -10.67 -9.93
N LYS A 36 12.53 -10.74 -10.97
CA LYS A 36 12.13 -10.46 -12.35
C LYS A 36 10.98 -11.37 -12.77
N GLY A 37 11.13 -12.68 -12.59
CA GLY A 37 10.07 -13.65 -12.89
C GLY A 37 8.75 -13.38 -12.16
N ARG A 38 8.81 -12.87 -10.93
CA ARG A 38 7.63 -12.55 -10.10
C ARG A 38 6.92 -11.26 -10.50
N PHE A 39 7.67 -10.19 -10.75
CA PHE A 39 7.11 -8.84 -10.71
C PHE A 39 7.21 -8.04 -12.00
N GLU A 40 7.99 -8.48 -12.99
CA GLU A 40 8.16 -7.76 -14.27
C GLU A 40 6.82 -7.42 -14.91
N LYS A 41 5.94 -8.42 -15.07
CA LYS A 41 4.61 -8.24 -15.65
C LYS A 41 3.70 -7.38 -14.77
N LYS A 42 3.79 -7.49 -13.44
CA LYS A 42 2.95 -6.69 -12.53
C LYS A 42 3.32 -5.22 -12.62
N ILE A 43 4.60 -4.89 -12.50
CA ILE A 43 5.11 -3.51 -12.50
C ILE A 43 4.93 -2.86 -13.87
N SER A 44 5.22 -3.59 -14.95
CA SER A 44 5.05 -3.08 -16.32
C SER A 44 3.61 -2.73 -16.66
N ASN A 45 2.63 -3.31 -15.96
CA ASN A 45 1.20 -3.11 -16.23
C ASN A 45 0.50 -2.17 -15.23
N LEU A 46 1.22 -1.55 -14.29
CA LEU A 46 0.60 -0.69 -13.28
C LEU A 46 -0.18 0.47 -13.94
N ASP A 47 0.41 1.15 -14.91
CA ASP A 47 -0.20 2.30 -15.59
C ASP A 47 -1.48 1.98 -16.38
N ILE A 48 -1.74 0.73 -16.75
CA ILE A 48 -2.90 0.35 -17.57
C ILE A 48 -4.21 0.77 -16.88
N SER A 49 -4.34 0.52 -15.57
CA SER A 49 -5.57 0.83 -14.84
C SER A 49 -5.79 2.35 -14.70
N ILE A 50 -4.73 3.11 -14.44
CA ILE A 50 -4.76 4.58 -14.35
C ILE A 50 -5.04 5.19 -15.72
N THR A 51 -4.44 4.66 -16.78
CA THR A 51 -4.63 5.14 -18.16
C THR A 51 -6.07 4.91 -18.61
N ASN A 52 -6.62 3.72 -18.36
CA ASN A 52 -8.03 3.42 -18.67
C ASN A 52 -8.99 4.34 -17.93
N GLU A 53 -8.68 4.65 -16.66
CA GLU A 53 -9.46 5.63 -15.92
C GLU A 53 -9.29 7.05 -16.47
N LYS A 54 -8.07 7.46 -16.82
CA LYS A 54 -7.82 8.77 -17.44
C LYS A 54 -8.65 8.94 -18.70
N ILE A 55 -8.73 7.90 -19.54
CA ILE A 55 -9.58 7.89 -20.73
C ILE A 55 -11.05 8.09 -20.33
N ARG A 56 -11.56 7.32 -19.35
CA ARG A 56 -12.94 7.44 -18.85
C ARG A 56 -13.25 8.84 -18.27
N LEU A 57 -12.32 9.41 -17.50
CA LEU A 57 -12.47 10.72 -16.87
C LEU A 57 -12.31 11.86 -17.86
N SER A 58 -11.44 11.74 -18.87
CA SER A 58 -11.28 12.76 -19.92
C SER A 58 -12.58 13.00 -20.72
N GLN A 59 -13.49 12.02 -20.71
CA GLN A 59 -14.82 12.14 -21.31
C GLN A 59 -15.84 12.87 -20.42
N SER A 60 -15.56 13.04 -19.12
CA SER A 60 -16.50 13.61 -18.14
C SER A 60 -15.98 14.84 -17.37
N VAL A 61 -14.66 14.97 -17.19
CA VAL A 61 -14.00 16.06 -16.44
C VAL A 61 -12.62 16.36 -17.04
N VAL A 62 -12.48 17.53 -17.66
CA VAL A 62 -11.21 17.98 -18.25
C VAL A 62 -10.23 18.42 -17.15
N GLY A 63 -8.99 17.92 -17.21
CA GLY A 63 -7.87 18.41 -16.38
C GLY A 63 -7.62 17.67 -15.06
N LEU A 64 -8.28 16.54 -14.80
CA LEU A 64 -7.95 15.67 -13.66
C LEU A 64 -6.95 14.58 -14.03
N GLU A 65 -5.84 14.49 -13.28
CA GLU A 65 -4.95 13.32 -13.32
C GLU A 65 -5.43 12.29 -12.30
N PRO A 66 -5.77 11.06 -12.72
CA PRO A 66 -6.20 10.02 -11.80
C PRO A 66 -5.06 9.52 -10.91
N GLU A 67 -5.42 9.20 -9.66
CA GLU A 67 -4.51 8.68 -8.65
C GLU A 67 -4.95 7.29 -8.16
N ARG A 68 -3.99 6.50 -7.70
CA ARG A 68 -4.22 5.18 -7.12
C ARG A 68 -3.36 4.94 -5.89
N LEU A 69 -3.96 4.25 -4.94
CA LEU A 69 -3.25 3.68 -3.81
C LEU A 69 -2.52 2.40 -4.23
N LEU A 70 -1.21 2.36 -3.99
CA LEU A 70 -0.36 1.21 -4.25
C LEU A 70 0.22 0.71 -2.94
N VAL A 71 0.10 -0.61 -2.74
CA VAL A 71 0.63 -1.35 -1.61
C VAL A 71 1.89 -2.08 -2.06
N PHE A 72 2.97 -1.89 -1.30
CA PHE A 72 4.17 -2.70 -1.39
C PHE A 72 4.27 -3.58 -0.15
N GLU A 73 4.18 -4.89 -0.33
CA GLU A 73 4.44 -5.85 0.72
C GLU A 73 5.88 -6.33 0.63
N ILE A 74 6.62 -6.25 1.74
CA ILE A 74 7.98 -6.77 1.84
C ILE A 74 8.09 -7.84 2.92
N LYS A 75 9.04 -8.75 2.72
CA LYS A 75 9.63 -9.57 3.76
C LYS A 75 11.01 -9.02 4.09
N GLY A 76 11.25 -8.69 5.35
CA GLY A 76 12.46 -8.04 5.84
C GLY A 76 12.21 -6.64 6.41
N GLU A 77 13.31 -5.93 6.63
CA GLU A 77 13.32 -4.59 7.22
C GLU A 77 13.80 -3.55 6.20
N LEU A 78 13.01 -2.49 6.03
CA LEU A 78 13.36 -1.36 5.17
C LEU A 78 13.08 -0.04 5.88
N VAL A 79 14.05 0.41 6.66
CA VAL A 79 13.97 1.67 7.41
C VAL A 79 14.00 2.87 6.46
N ASP A 80 13.31 3.96 6.80
CA ASP A 80 13.35 5.24 6.08
C ASP A 80 12.94 5.15 4.59
N PHE A 81 12.07 4.21 4.21
CA PHE A 81 11.62 4.09 2.82
C PHE A 81 10.91 5.35 2.32
N TYR A 82 10.15 6.03 3.19
CA TYR A 82 9.46 7.29 2.88
C TYR A 82 10.36 8.34 2.23
N LYS A 83 11.65 8.41 2.60
CA LYS A 83 12.60 9.37 2.01
C LYS A 83 12.81 9.16 0.52
N ALA A 84 12.73 7.92 0.03
CA ALA A 84 12.84 7.63 -1.40
C ALA A 84 11.54 7.93 -2.13
N VAL A 85 10.40 7.73 -1.46
CA VAL A 85 9.08 8.11 -1.97
C VAL A 85 8.98 9.63 -2.16
N GLU A 86 9.39 10.44 -1.17
CA GLU A 86 9.42 11.91 -1.25
C GLU A 86 10.30 12.46 -2.39
N LYS A 87 11.23 11.65 -2.92
CA LYS A 87 12.09 12.02 -4.05
C LYS A 87 11.57 11.53 -5.41
N THR A 88 10.39 10.92 -5.41
CA THR A 88 9.72 10.38 -6.59
C THR A 88 8.53 11.27 -6.95
N GLU A 89 8.58 11.86 -8.13
CA GLU A 89 7.55 12.79 -8.58
C GLU A 89 6.20 12.07 -8.74
N GLY A 90 5.13 12.68 -8.22
CA GLY A 90 3.77 12.14 -8.30
C GLY A 90 3.47 10.99 -7.34
N MET A 91 4.39 10.66 -6.43
CA MET A 91 4.23 9.60 -5.43
C MET A 91 4.22 10.22 -4.02
N GLU A 92 3.24 9.85 -3.21
CA GLU A 92 3.12 10.31 -1.82
C GLU A 92 3.11 9.11 -0.87
N PHE A 93 3.83 9.23 0.24
CA PHE A 93 3.89 8.19 1.27
C PHE A 93 2.75 8.37 2.29
N LEU A 94 1.93 7.35 2.47
CA LEU A 94 0.82 7.41 3.42
C LEU A 94 1.11 6.71 4.74
N GLY A 95 1.94 5.67 4.72
CA GLY A 95 2.25 4.95 5.93
C GLY A 95 2.96 3.63 5.70
N GLU A 96 3.43 3.07 6.81
CA GLU A 96 3.95 1.72 6.91
C GLU A 96 3.24 0.97 8.04
N THR A 97 3.02 -0.32 7.86
CA THR A 97 2.49 -1.18 8.92
C THR A 97 3.25 -2.50 8.99
N PHE A 98 3.37 -3.06 10.19
CA PHE A 98 3.89 -4.40 10.42
C PHE A 98 2.71 -5.37 10.42
N ILE A 99 2.82 -6.43 9.62
CA ILE A 99 1.71 -7.38 9.39
C ILE A 99 2.02 -8.80 9.87
N GLY A 100 3.04 -8.96 10.71
CA GLY A 100 3.44 -10.24 11.28
C GLY A 100 4.82 -10.69 10.83
N GLU A 101 5.11 -11.97 11.05
CA GLU A 101 6.39 -12.59 10.72
C GLU A 101 6.17 -13.99 10.14
N ASP A 102 6.97 -14.35 9.15
CA ASP A 102 7.00 -15.69 8.57
C ASP A 102 8.20 -16.48 9.11
N GLU A 103 8.14 -17.81 9.01
CA GLU A 103 9.34 -18.63 9.10
C GLU A 103 10.27 -18.32 7.91
N PRO A 104 11.60 -18.46 8.08
CA PRO A 104 12.53 -18.44 6.95
C PRO A 104 12.12 -19.44 5.86
N ASP A 105 12.28 -19.05 4.60
CA ASP A 105 11.98 -19.89 3.43
C ASP A 105 13.17 -19.96 2.46
N GLU A 106 13.02 -20.57 1.29
CA GLU A 106 14.12 -20.70 0.32
C GLU A 106 14.66 -19.35 -0.19
N ASP A 107 13.81 -18.32 -0.21
CA ASP A 107 14.13 -17.00 -0.76
C ASP A 107 14.49 -15.97 0.31
N PHE A 108 13.87 -16.08 1.49
CA PHE A 108 13.95 -15.08 2.53
C PHE A 108 14.55 -15.69 3.80
N VAL A 109 15.84 -15.43 4.00
CA VAL A 109 16.62 -15.97 5.13
C VAL A 109 17.56 -14.95 5.71
N TYR A 110 17.90 -15.15 6.99
CA TYR A 110 19.07 -14.54 7.59
C TYR A 110 20.27 -15.47 7.44
N LYS A 111 21.44 -14.93 7.09
CA LYS A 111 22.69 -15.71 7.07
C LYS A 111 23.76 -15.05 7.90
N LYS A 112 24.59 -15.88 8.54
CA LYS A 112 25.77 -15.47 9.30
C LYS A 112 27.01 -16.12 8.70
N TYR A 113 28.14 -15.43 8.79
CA TYR A 113 29.43 -15.99 8.41
C TYR A 113 30.20 -16.36 9.67
N VAL A 114 30.50 -17.64 9.85
CA VAL A 114 31.36 -18.15 10.92
C VAL A 114 32.57 -18.80 10.27
N ASN A 115 33.78 -18.35 10.60
CA ASN A 115 35.02 -18.88 10.00
C ASN A 115 35.05 -18.90 8.45
N LYS A 116 34.41 -17.90 7.81
CA LYS A 116 34.19 -17.81 6.33
C LYS A 116 33.23 -18.83 5.75
N GLU A 117 32.58 -19.65 6.57
CA GLU A 117 31.48 -20.51 6.15
C GLU A 117 30.15 -19.78 6.33
N GLU A 118 29.30 -19.88 5.32
CA GLU A 118 27.94 -19.35 5.33
C GLU A 118 27.03 -20.31 6.10
N ILE A 119 26.35 -19.80 7.12
CA ILE A 119 25.38 -20.55 7.90
C ILE A 119 24.04 -19.82 7.79
N VAL A 120 23.02 -20.53 7.33
CA VAL A 120 21.63 -20.06 7.33
C VAL A 120 21.10 -20.08 8.76
N ASP A 121 20.42 -19.01 9.15
CA ASP A 121 19.66 -18.91 10.39
C ASP A 121 18.20 -19.27 10.08
N ASP A 122 17.86 -20.53 10.32
CA ASP A 122 16.56 -21.14 10.08
C ASP A 122 15.56 -20.90 11.23
N VAL A 123 15.99 -20.26 12.31
CA VAL A 123 15.16 -19.98 13.49
C VAL A 123 14.63 -18.55 13.48
N LYS A 124 15.43 -17.60 12.97
CA LYS A 124 15.06 -16.19 13.03
C LYS A 124 13.93 -15.86 12.06
N LYS A 125 12.75 -15.61 12.63
CA LYS A 125 11.55 -15.10 11.96
C LYS A 125 11.83 -13.90 11.03
N ILE A 126 11.14 -13.89 9.88
CA ILE A 126 11.24 -12.83 8.87
C ILE A 126 10.07 -11.85 9.04
N PRO A 127 10.31 -10.59 9.43
CA PRO A 127 9.24 -9.62 9.59
C PRO A 127 8.60 -9.28 8.25
N LYS A 128 7.29 -9.03 8.26
CA LYS A 128 6.52 -8.58 7.10
C LYS A 128 6.01 -7.18 7.30
N ARG A 129 6.11 -6.36 6.25
CA ARG A 129 5.66 -4.96 6.28
C ARG A 129 4.91 -4.59 5.01
N LEU A 130 3.94 -3.68 5.17
CA LEU A 130 3.29 -3.00 4.07
C LEU A 130 3.73 -1.54 4.04
N PHE A 131 3.98 -1.02 2.84
CA PHE A 131 4.08 0.42 2.58
C PHE A 131 2.93 0.84 1.67
N LEU A 132 2.24 1.91 2.06
CA LEU A 132 1.11 2.47 1.32
C LEU A 132 1.52 3.80 0.69
N THR A 133 1.21 3.97 -0.60
CA THR A 133 1.51 5.18 -1.36
C THR A 133 0.35 5.62 -2.24
N ILE A 134 0.17 6.94 -2.43
CA ILE A 134 -0.66 7.50 -3.51
C ILE A 134 0.23 7.71 -4.72
N ASN A 135 -0.27 7.36 -5.91
CA ASN A 135 0.48 7.41 -7.16
C ASN A 135 -0.38 7.96 -8.28
N ASN A 136 0.14 8.95 -9.01
CA ASN A 136 -0.39 9.32 -10.32
C ASN A 136 0.38 8.62 -11.45
N LEU A 137 0.07 8.94 -12.71
CA LEU A 137 0.74 8.36 -13.88
C LEU A 137 2.25 8.66 -13.92
N VAL A 138 2.68 9.84 -13.45
CA VAL A 138 4.11 10.21 -13.40
C VAL A 138 4.85 9.28 -12.43
N ALA A 139 4.31 9.05 -11.23
CA ALA A 139 4.90 8.13 -10.27
C ALA A 139 5.03 6.70 -10.77
N LEU A 140 4.01 6.19 -11.47
CA LEU A 140 4.07 4.83 -12.02
C LEU A 140 5.16 4.72 -13.09
N ASN A 141 5.36 5.75 -13.91
CA ASN A 141 6.44 5.80 -14.88
C ASN A 141 7.82 5.86 -14.20
N GLU A 142 7.95 6.64 -13.11
CA GLU A 142 9.17 6.67 -12.31
C GLU A 142 9.46 5.31 -11.67
N LEU A 143 8.44 4.64 -11.12
CA LEU A 143 8.55 3.30 -10.54
C LEU A 143 8.99 2.26 -11.56
N LYS A 144 8.44 2.31 -12.79
CA LYS A 144 8.91 1.47 -13.91
C LYS A 144 10.37 1.74 -14.25
N ARG A 145 10.79 3.01 -14.28
CA ARG A 145 12.21 3.36 -14.52
C ARG A 145 13.11 2.83 -13.40
N TYR A 146 12.67 2.87 -12.15
CA TYR A 146 13.43 2.29 -11.03
C TYR A 146 13.54 0.78 -11.15
N TRP A 147 12.46 0.11 -11.56
CA TRP A 147 12.46 -1.32 -11.82
C TRP A 147 13.42 -1.69 -12.96
N ASP A 148 13.37 -0.99 -14.09
CA ASP A 148 14.32 -1.15 -15.20
C ASP A 148 15.78 -1.00 -14.74
N ASN A 149 16.06 -0.01 -13.89
CA ASN A 149 17.39 0.21 -13.35
C ASN A 149 17.82 -0.94 -12.41
N TYR A 150 16.89 -1.47 -11.61
CA TYR A 150 17.15 -2.65 -10.77
C TYR A 150 17.52 -3.86 -11.63
N GLU A 151 16.71 -4.16 -12.65
CA GLU A 151 16.94 -5.29 -13.56
C GLU A 151 18.31 -5.18 -14.24
N LYS A 152 18.58 -4.02 -14.86
CA LYS A 152 19.80 -3.76 -15.64
C LYS A 152 21.03 -3.48 -14.78
N GLY A 153 20.86 -3.37 -13.45
CA GLY A 153 21.94 -3.03 -12.52
C GLY A 153 22.44 -1.59 -12.65
N PHE A 154 21.60 -0.69 -13.18
CA PHE A 154 21.93 0.72 -13.33
C PHE A 154 21.83 1.48 -12.02
N SER A 155 22.43 2.68 -12.01
CA SER A 155 22.33 3.62 -10.91
C SER A 155 20.92 4.20 -10.80
N PHE A 156 20.50 4.45 -9.57
CA PHE A 156 19.24 5.13 -9.28
C PHE A 156 19.46 6.64 -9.23
N LYS A 157 18.40 7.40 -9.48
CA LYS A 157 18.38 8.85 -9.23
C LYS A 157 18.78 9.09 -7.76
N HIS A 158 19.49 10.19 -7.52
CA HIS A 158 19.88 10.56 -6.17
C HIS A 158 18.66 10.60 -5.23
N GLY A 159 18.77 9.94 -4.08
CA GLY A 159 17.70 9.83 -3.09
C GLY A 159 16.74 8.65 -3.28
N THR A 160 16.74 7.94 -4.41
CA THR A 160 15.74 6.88 -4.70
C THR A 160 16.29 5.45 -4.67
N ALA A 161 17.55 5.28 -4.26
CA ALA A 161 18.21 3.97 -4.21
C ALA A 161 17.53 2.95 -3.26
N LYS A 162 16.69 3.39 -2.31
CA LYS A 162 15.93 2.45 -1.46
C LYS A 162 14.90 1.63 -2.23
N PHE A 163 14.46 2.06 -3.41
CA PHE A 163 13.64 1.20 -4.28
C PHE A 163 14.36 -0.07 -4.69
N ARG A 164 15.69 -0.06 -4.82
CA ARG A 164 16.47 -1.30 -5.02
C ARG A 164 16.24 -2.28 -3.88
N MET A 165 16.40 -1.81 -2.64
CA MET A 165 16.21 -2.63 -1.44
C MET A 165 14.75 -3.09 -1.31
N LEU A 166 13.79 -2.24 -1.68
CA LEU A 166 12.37 -2.61 -1.75
C LEU A 166 12.17 -3.78 -2.72
N PHE A 167 12.73 -3.72 -3.93
CA PHE A 167 12.59 -4.76 -4.95
C PHE A 167 13.29 -6.07 -4.56
N GLU A 168 14.41 -6.00 -3.85
CA GLU A 168 15.09 -7.20 -3.30
C GLU A 168 14.22 -7.90 -2.24
N GLN A 169 13.47 -7.12 -1.46
CA GLN A 169 12.62 -7.59 -0.36
C GLN A 169 11.14 -7.79 -0.73
N LEU A 170 10.78 -7.51 -1.99
CA LEU A 170 9.38 -7.44 -2.42
C LEU A 170 8.75 -8.83 -2.36
N ASN A 171 7.64 -8.92 -1.62
CA ASN A 171 6.79 -10.10 -1.53
C ASN A 171 5.49 -9.93 -2.33
N ASP A 172 4.96 -8.71 -2.39
CA ASP A 172 3.86 -8.38 -3.30
C ASP A 172 3.84 -6.89 -3.67
N ILE A 173 3.25 -6.58 -4.82
CA ILE A 173 2.91 -5.22 -5.24
C ILE A 173 1.55 -5.25 -5.93
N ARG A 174 0.65 -4.40 -5.43
CA ARG A 174 -0.74 -4.39 -5.90
C ARG A 174 -1.44 -3.09 -5.55
N TYR A 175 -2.50 -2.82 -6.29
CA TYR A 175 -3.41 -1.75 -5.93
C TYR A 175 -4.12 -2.06 -4.61
N TYR A 176 -4.35 -1.01 -3.82
CA TYR A 176 -5.19 -1.09 -2.63
C TYR A 176 -6.59 -1.52 -3.05
N SER A 177 -7.01 -2.64 -2.51
CA SER A 177 -8.18 -3.38 -2.92
C SER A 177 -9.29 -3.27 -1.88
N VAL A 178 -10.45 -3.83 -2.22
CA VAL A 178 -11.57 -4.00 -1.29
C VAL A 178 -11.13 -4.77 -0.04
N ARG A 179 -10.27 -5.78 -0.20
CA ARG A 179 -9.76 -6.60 0.91
C ARG A 179 -9.00 -5.77 1.92
N ASP A 180 -8.14 -4.87 1.47
CA ASP A 180 -7.37 -4.01 2.37
C ASP A 180 -8.26 -3.07 3.16
N ARG A 181 -9.32 -2.53 2.53
CA ARG A 181 -10.34 -1.75 3.26
C ARG A 181 -10.99 -2.53 4.38
N TYR A 182 -11.15 -3.83 4.23
CA TYR A 182 -11.75 -4.67 5.25
C TYR A 182 -10.76 -5.09 6.34
N GLU A 183 -9.51 -5.38 5.97
CA GLU A 183 -8.46 -5.80 6.90
C GLU A 183 -7.89 -4.62 7.72
N ASP A 184 -7.72 -3.43 7.13
CA ASP A 184 -7.08 -2.29 7.80
C ASP A 184 -8.03 -1.50 8.72
N THR A 185 -9.34 -1.50 8.43
CA THR A 185 -10.32 -0.72 9.19
C THR A 185 -10.80 -1.42 10.45
N GLY A 186 -10.50 -2.71 10.61
CA GLY A 186 -11.06 -3.55 11.66
C GLY A 186 -12.56 -3.79 11.52
N ILE A 187 -13.16 -3.43 10.36
CA ILE A 187 -14.59 -3.59 10.12
C ILE A 187 -15.00 -5.07 10.10
N LEU A 188 -14.09 -5.99 9.73
CA LEU A 188 -14.34 -7.42 9.79
C LEU A 188 -14.45 -7.91 11.23
N GLU A 189 -13.53 -7.49 12.10
CA GLU A 189 -13.56 -7.81 13.53
C GLU A 189 -14.80 -7.22 14.17
N TYR A 190 -15.12 -5.97 13.82
CA TYR A 190 -16.36 -5.30 14.21
C TYR A 190 -17.58 -6.14 13.80
N PHE A 191 -17.71 -6.52 12.53
CA PHE A 191 -18.85 -7.33 12.07
C PHE A 191 -18.92 -8.71 12.71
N LYS A 192 -17.78 -9.40 12.88
CA LYS A 192 -17.73 -10.70 13.56
C LYS A 192 -18.26 -10.60 14.98
N GLU A 193 -17.84 -9.59 15.74
CA GLU A 193 -18.30 -9.37 17.11
C GLU A 193 -19.82 -9.15 17.18
N ARG A 194 -20.41 -8.32 16.28
CA ARG A 194 -21.87 -8.10 16.25
C ARG A 194 -22.64 -9.36 15.89
N LEU A 195 -22.13 -10.14 14.94
CA LEU A 195 -22.74 -11.41 14.54
C LEU A 195 -22.70 -12.44 15.67
N GLU A 196 -21.61 -12.50 16.45
CA GLU A 196 -21.51 -13.35 17.64
C GLU A 196 -22.52 -12.93 18.72
N LEU A 197 -22.76 -11.62 18.87
CA LEU A 197 -23.79 -11.07 19.74
C LEU A 197 -25.23 -11.24 19.20
N LYS A 198 -25.39 -11.81 18.00
CA LYS A 198 -26.67 -12.00 17.30
C LYS A 198 -27.45 -10.71 17.10
N GLU A 199 -26.75 -9.60 16.84
CA GLU A 199 -27.39 -8.37 16.43
C GLU A 199 -27.98 -8.55 15.01
N GLU A 200 -29.27 -8.24 14.86
CA GLU A 200 -29.97 -8.35 13.57
C GLU A 200 -29.66 -7.16 12.64
N GLU A 201 -29.25 -6.03 13.23
CA GLU A 201 -28.91 -4.80 12.53
C GLU A 201 -27.49 -4.38 12.89
N ILE A 202 -26.67 -4.07 11.86
CA ILE A 202 -25.30 -3.64 12.05
C ILE A 202 -25.14 -2.24 11.45
N PHE A 203 -24.79 -1.28 12.30
CA PHE A 203 -24.50 0.09 11.88
C PHE A 203 -23.06 0.19 11.37
N PHE A 204 -22.85 0.90 10.27
CA PHE A 204 -21.53 1.25 9.77
C PHE A 204 -21.60 2.59 9.04
N GLU A 205 -20.46 3.24 8.92
CA GLU A 205 -20.32 4.51 8.23
C GLU A 205 -19.69 4.26 6.84
N ILE A 206 -19.93 5.17 5.88
CA ILE A 206 -19.23 5.18 4.60
C ILE A 206 -18.68 6.60 4.39
N GLU A 207 -17.36 6.74 4.43
CA GLU A 207 -16.67 8.00 4.14
C GLU A 207 -16.18 8.02 2.69
N LEU A 208 -16.47 9.13 1.99
CA LEU A 208 -16.06 9.35 0.61
C LEU A 208 -15.38 10.70 0.48
N THR A 209 -14.30 10.75 -0.31
CA THR A 209 -13.64 12.00 -0.68
C THR A 209 -13.67 12.15 -2.19
N PHE A 210 -14.05 13.33 -2.68
CA PHE A 210 -14.17 13.65 -4.10
C PHE A 210 -13.71 15.09 -4.35
N ARG A 211 -13.20 15.36 -5.57
CA ARG A 211 -12.95 16.74 -6.02
C ARG A 211 -14.28 17.45 -6.28
N ASN A 212 -14.31 18.76 -6.04
CA ASN A 212 -15.52 19.59 -6.06
C ASN A 212 -16.28 19.50 -7.41
N SER A 213 -17.42 18.81 -7.42
CA SER A 213 -18.38 18.74 -8.53
C SER A 213 -19.76 18.33 -8.01
N ASP A 214 -20.67 19.30 -7.93
CA ASP A 214 -22.00 19.13 -7.30
C ASP A 214 -22.88 18.07 -8.02
N ASP A 215 -22.78 18.00 -9.36
CA ASP A 215 -23.51 17.02 -10.16
C ASP A 215 -22.94 15.60 -9.98
N TYR A 216 -21.62 15.49 -9.85
CA TYR A 216 -20.95 14.20 -9.59
C TYR A 216 -21.29 13.68 -8.19
N LEU A 217 -21.28 14.54 -7.18
CA LEU A 217 -21.60 14.17 -5.81
C LEU A 217 -23.01 13.61 -5.70
N SER A 218 -23.99 14.29 -6.29
CA SER A 218 -25.39 13.87 -6.27
C SER A 218 -25.59 12.50 -6.91
N LYS A 219 -24.87 12.21 -8.00
CA LYS A 219 -24.91 10.90 -8.70
C LYS A 219 -24.26 9.78 -7.87
N VAL A 220 -23.09 10.05 -7.27
CA VAL A 220 -22.41 9.08 -6.40
C VAL A 220 -23.28 8.75 -5.19
N TYR A 221 -23.89 9.77 -4.58
CA TYR A 221 -24.80 9.60 -3.46
C TYR A 221 -26.01 8.73 -3.82
N ALA A 222 -26.71 9.05 -4.91
CA ALA A 222 -27.85 8.27 -5.37
C ALA A 222 -27.45 6.81 -5.61
N HIS A 223 -26.31 6.59 -6.27
CA HIS A 223 -25.81 5.24 -6.53
C HIS A 223 -25.51 4.44 -5.25
N ILE A 224 -24.90 5.06 -4.24
CA ILE A 224 -24.60 4.38 -2.97
C ILE A 224 -25.88 4.08 -2.20
N LYS A 225 -26.83 5.03 -2.18
CA LYS A 225 -28.14 4.80 -1.59
C LYS A 225 -28.84 3.60 -2.24
N ASP A 226 -28.88 3.55 -3.57
CA ASP A 226 -29.48 2.45 -4.32
C ASP A 226 -28.80 1.11 -3.99
N LEU A 227 -27.47 1.10 -3.84
CA LEU A 227 -26.73 -0.10 -3.43
C LEU A 227 -27.07 -0.54 -2.00
N ILE A 228 -27.21 0.39 -1.06
CA ILE A 228 -27.59 0.06 0.33
C ILE A 228 -28.99 -0.56 0.36
N GLU A 229 -29.96 0.11 -0.28
CA GLU A 229 -31.35 -0.36 -0.33
C GLU A 229 -31.48 -1.70 -1.07
N PHE A 230 -30.76 -1.88 -2.17
CA PHE A 230 -30.72 -3.13 -2.92
C PHE A 230 -30.21 -4.32 -2.08
N ASN A 231 -29.29 -4.07 -1.14
CA ASN A 231 -28.76 -5.08 -0.24
C ASN A 231 -29.55 -5.20 1.07
N GLY A 232 -30.75 -4.61 1.15
CA GLY A 232 -31.63 -4.70 2.33
C GLY A 232 -31.24 -3.81 3.50
N GLY A 233 -30.30 -2.89 3.29
CA GLY A 233 -29.93 -1.88 4.28
C GLY A 233 -30.84 -0.65 4.21
N ALA A 234 -30.69 0.23 5.21
CA ALA A 234 -31.35 1.52 5.25
C ALA A 234 -30.33 2.64 5.55
N LEU A 235 -30.51 3.78 4.88
CA LEU A 235 -29.72 4.97 5.13
C LEU A 235 -30.32 5.73 6.31
N ILE A 236 -29.58 5.81 7.42
CA ILE A 236 -30.09 6.38 8.68
C ILE A 236 -29.82 7.88 8.74
N GLU A 237 -28.57 8.26 8.56
CA GLU A 237 -28.12 9.65 8.55
C GLU A 237 -27.13 9.86 7.42
N THR A 238 -27.12 11.09 6.91
CA THR A 238 -26.14 11.52 5.93
C THR A 238 -25.69 12.93 6.24
N SER A 239 -24.39 13.15 6.11
CA SER A 239 -23.83 14.48 6.13
C SER A 239 -22.80 14.57 5.01
N TYR A 240 -22.65 15.76 4.43
CA TYR A 240 -21.54 16.06 3.54
C TYR A 240 -21.00 17.43 3.91
N THR A 241 -19.68 17.55 3.92
CA THR A 241 -19.01 18.83 4.14
C THR A 241 -18.20 19.15 2.90
N ILE A 242 -18.47 20.32 2.31
CA ILE A 242 -17.65 20.84 1.23
C ILE A 242 -16.54 21.68 1.86
N ILE A 243 -15.33 21.12 1.91
CA ILE A 243 -14.14 21.86 2.36
C ILE A 243 -13.65 22.69 1.17
N ARG A 244 -14.08 23.96 1.08
CA ARG A 244 -13.77 24.88 -0.04
C ARG A 244 -12.32 25.37 -0.05
N GLU A 245 -11.52 25.08 0.98
CA GLU A 245 -10.21 25.70 1.21
C GLU A 245 -9.00 24.88 0.76
N ILE A 246 -9.20 23.67 0.23
CA ILE A 246 -8.09 22.92 -0.38
C ILE A 246 -8.00 23.31 -1.86
N ARG A 247 -7.41 24.48 -2.11
CA ARG A 247 -6.86 24.81 -3.43
C ARG A 247 -5.51 24.09 -3.56
N TYR A 248 -5.44 23.09 -4.42
CA TYR A 248 -4.18 22.66 -5.03
C TYR A 248 -3.83 23.60 -6.18
#